data_AF-A0A966P905-F1
#
_entry.id   AF-A0A966P905-F1
#
_cell.length_a   1.000
_cell.length_b   1.000
_cell.length_c   1.000
_cell.angle_alpha   90.00
_cell.angle_beta   90.00
_cell.angle_gamma   90.00
#
_symmetry.space_group_name_H-M   'P 1'
#
loop_
_entity.id
_entity.type
_entity.pdbx_description
1 polymer ?
#
loop_
_entity_poly.entity_id
_entity_poly.type
_entity_poly.pdbx_seq_one_letter_code
_entity_poly.pdbx_strand_id
1 'polypeptide(L)'
;MSAYEGAPNELLRSWEEISEFLIPRAIVVTKIDHPDADFDEAVLIARRMFGDCVTPYLVLHADSGEPCAFIDLEHLEIRDYSTGALAIQPADTDHKNVVQEFREEYLESITGLDSPRFTTGLFVPVIPFSSRLRIGAIELNNYLAEVIER
;
A
#
# COMPACT_ATOMS: atom_id res chain seq x y z
N MET A 1 2.41 -10.82 -0.23
CA MET A 1 1.15 -11.58 -0.41
C MET A 1 0.57 -11.32 -1.80
N SER A 2 -0.46 -12.05 -2.22
CA SER A 2 -1.17 -11.83 -3.49
C SER A 2 -2.53 -11.20 -3.24
N ALA A 3 -2.96 -10.28 -4.11
CA ALA A 3 -4.31 -9.71 -4.14
C ALA A 3 -5.39 -10.71 -4.60
N TYR A 4 -4.99 -11.87 -5.11
CA TYR A 4 -5.89 -12.92 -5.60
C TYR A 4 -5.82 -14.18 -4.73
N GLU A 5 -4.61 -14.63 -4.37
CA GLU A 5 -4.41 -15.88 -3.60
C GLU A 5 -4.26 -15.65 -2.10
N GLY A 6 -4.21 -14.38 -1.64
CA GLY A 6 -3.93 -14.06 -0.24
C GLY A 6 -2.47 -14.33 0.16
N ALA A 7 -2.26 -14.68 1.44
CA ALA A 7 -0.94 -14.95 1.99
C ALA A 7 -0.75 -16.45 2.31
N PRO A 8 0.37 -17.07 1.91
CA PRO A 8 0.65 -18.46 2.25
C PRO A 8 1.00 -18.60 3.74
N ASN A 9 0.69 -19.74 4.35
CA ASN A 9 0.90 -19.99 5.79
C ASN A 9 2.37 -19.82 6.25
N GLU A 10 3.33 -20.11 5.36
CA GLU A 10 4.76 -19.92 5.65
C GLU A 10 5.16 -18.45 5.85
N LEU A 11 4.41 -17.52 5.23
CA LEU A 11 4.64 -16.09 5.38
C LEU A 11 4.30 -15.62 6.80
N LEU A 12 3.25 -16.17 7.42
CA LEU A 12 2.86 -15.82 8.79
C LEU A 12 3.94 -16.21 9.80
N ARG A 13 4.50 -17.43 9.68
CA ARG A 13 5.60 -17.85 10.57
C ARG A 13 6.81 -16.94 10.46
N SER A 14 7.21 -16.63 9.22
CA SER A 14 8.33 -15.72 8.97
C SER A 14 8.07 -14.33 9.53
N TRP A 15 6.81 -13.87 9.49
CA TRP A 15 6.39 -12.58 10.04
C TRP A 15 6.52 -12.53 11.56
N GLU A 16 6.02 -13.57 12.24
CA GLU A 16 6.04 -13.69 13.70
C GLU A 16 7.48 -13.71 14.22
N GLU A 17 8.36 -14.50 13.58
CA GLU A 17 9.77 -14.63 13.96
C GLU A 17 10.52 -13.30 13.98
N ILE A 18 10.22 -12.38 13.07
CA ILE A 18 10.92 -11.10 12.98
C ILE A 18 10.19 -9.97 13.72
N SER A 19 9.00 -10.24 14.27
CA SER A 19 8.09 -9.17 14.67
C SER A 19 8.52 -8.37 15.89
N GLU A 20 9.24 -9.02 16.80
CA GLU A 20 9.71 -8.45 18.06
C GLU A 20 10.93 -7.54 17.87
N PHE A 21 11.62 -7.61 16.72
CA PHE A 21 12.86 -6.86 16.48
C PHE A 21 12.64 -5.43 15.99
N LEU A 22 11.39 -5.00 15.79
CA LEU A 22 11.05 -3.66 15.26
C LEU A 22 11.83 -3.28 13.99
N ILE A 23 12.09 -4.29 13.14
CA ILE A 23 12.73 -4.06 11.84
C ILE A 23 11.71 -3.40 10.91
N PRO A 24 12.04 -2.26 10.27
CA PRO A 24 11.19 -1.64 9.25
C PRO A 24 10.83 -2.63 8.14
N ARG A 25 9.54 -2.77 7.87
CA ARG A 25 9.01 -3.77 6.94
C ARG A 25 7.71 -3.33 6.32
N ALA A 26 7.53 -3.68 5.06
CA ALA A 26 6.33 -3.41 4.28
C ALA A 26 5.72 -4.71 3.79
N ILE A 27 4.40 -4.74 3.64
CA ILE A 27 3.69 -5.85 3.01
C ILE A 27 3.45 -5.46 1.56
N VAL A 28 4.11 -6.16 0.63
CA VAL A 28 3.87 -5.97 -0.80
C VAL A 28 2.75 -6.90 -1.26
N VAL A 29 1.68 -6.31 -1.79
CA VAL A 29 0.55 -7.03 -2.37
C VAL A 29 0.75 -7.10 -3.88
N THR A 30 0.99 -8.31 -4.38
CA THR A 30 1.28 -8.60 -5.78
C THR A 30 0.03 -9.09 -6.52
N LYS A 31 0.10 -9.20 -7.85
CA LYS A 31 -1.02 -9.66 -8.71
C LYS A 31 -2.27 -8.77 -8.60
N ILE A 32 -2.12 -7.48 -8.28
CA ILE A 32 -3.21 -6.50 -8.32
C ILE A 32 -3.82 -6.36 -9.72
N ASP A 33 -3.09 -6.82 -10.74
CA ASP A 33 -3.47 -6.80 -12.14
C ASP A 33 -4.20 -8.08 -12.61
N HIS A 34 -4.55 -8.97 -11.68
CA HIS A 34 -5.40 -10.13 -11.96
C HIS A 34 -6.88 -9.69 -12.08
N PRO A 35 -7.69 -10.23 -13.00
CA PRO A 35 -9.08 -9.80 -13.19
C PRO A 35 -9.96 -9.91 -11.95
N ASP A 36 -9.70 -10.91 -11.10
CA ASP A 36 -10.41 -11.15 -9.84
C ASP A 36 -9.64 -10.64 -8.61
N ALA A 37 -8.67 -9.74 -8.79
CA ALA A 37 -7.94 -9.16 -7.66
C ALA A 37 -8.80 -8.12 -6.93
N ASP A 38 -8.78 -8.17 -5.60
CA ASP A 38 -9.33 -7.12 -4.75
C ASP A 38 -8.23 -6.69 -3.76
N PHE A 39 -7.69 -5.50 -3.99
CA PHE A 39 -6.62 -4.96 -3.14
C PHE A 39 -7.14 -4.60 -1.74
N ASP A 40 -8.36 -4.10 -1.62
CA ASP A 40 -8.92 -3.67 -0.34
C ASP A 40 -9.23 -4.89 0.54
N GLU A 41 -9.73 -5.98 -0.06
CA GLU A 41 -9.85 -7.27 0.62
C GLU A 41 -8.47 -7.82 1.03
N ALA A 42 -7.46 -7.69 0.18
CA ALA A 42 -6.09 -8.10 0.50
C ALA A 42 -5.52 -7.33 1.70
N VAL A 43 -5.80 -6.02 1.82
CA VAL A 43 -5.43 -5.22 3.00
C VAL A 43 -6.14 -5.72 4.25
N LEU A 44 -7.43 -6.06 4.16
CA LEU A 44 -8.19 -6.62 5.28
C LEU A 44 -7.62 -7.97 5.74
N ILE A 45 -7.24 -8.84 4.80
CA ILE A 45 -6.57 -10.11 5.09
C ILE A 45 -5.21 -9.86 5.73
N ALA A 46 -4.43 -8.91 5.20
CA ALA A 46 -3.13 -8.54 5.75
C ALA A 46 -3.25 -8.12 7.21
N ARG A 47 -4.25 -7.28 7.53
CA ARG A 47 -4.52 -6.83 8.91
C ARG A 47 -4.83 -7.98 9.85
N ARG A 48 -5.68 -8.92 9.42
CA ARG A 48 -6.04 -10.11 10.20
C ARG A 48 -4.85 -11.03 10.46
N MET A 49 -3.92 -11.13 9.52
CA MET A 49 -2.78 -12.04 9.62
C MET A 49 -1.58 -11.42 10.32
N PHE A 50 -1.29 -10.15 10.04
CA PHE A 50 -0.01 -9.53 10.38
C PHE A 50 -0.11 -8.43 11.45
N GLY A 51 -1.33 -8.07 11.87
CA GLY A 51 -1.60 -7.03 12.87
C GLY A 51 -1.90 -5.68 12.24
N ASP A 52 -1.54 -4.60 12.93
CA ASP A 52 -1.91 -3.21 12.62
C ASP A 52 -1.17 -2.61 11.40
N CYS A 53 -1.18 -3.33 10.27
CA CYS A 53 -0.73 -2.80 9.00
C CYS A 53 -1.80 -1.93 8.34
N VAL A 54 -1.36 -0.94 7.56
CA VAL A 54 -2.26 0.03 6.94
C VAL A 54 -1.81 0.31 5.52
N THR A 55 -2.76 0.54 4.61
CA THR A 55 -2.45 0.98 3.26
C THR A 55 -2.41 2.52 3.17
N PRO A 56 -1.32 3.13 2.69
CA PRO A 56 -1.29 4.55 2.32
C PRO A 56 -1.87 4.81 0.92
N TYR A 57 -2.09 3.77 0.11
CA TYR A 57 -2.48 3.88 -1.29
C TYR A 57 -3.70 3.01 -1.61
N LEU A 58 -4.69 3.55 -2.32
CA LEU A 58 -5.78 2.77 -2.93
C LEU A 58 -5.55 2.61 -4.44
N VAL A 59 -5.99 1.50 -5.02
CA VAL A 59 -5.81 1.21 -6.44
C VAL A 59 -6.93 1.83 -7.27
N LEU A 60 -6.56 2.62 -8.27
CA LEU A 60 -7.47 3.09 -9.31
C LEU A 60 -7.33 2.27 -10.57
N HIS A 61 -8.47 1.98 -11.18
CA HIS A 61 -8.59 1.19 -12.39
C HIS A 61 -9.00 2.09 -13.57
N ALA A 62 -8.46 1.81 -14.74
CA ALA A 62 -8.96 2.38 -15.98
C ALA A 62 -10.33 1.80 -16.34
N ASP A 63 -10.99 2.35 -17.35
CA ASP A 63 -12.26 1.82 -17.88
C ASP A 63 -12.15 0.36 -18.37
N SER A 64 -10.94 -0.09 -18.70
CA SER A 64 -10.65 -1.49 -19.05
C SER A 64 -10.68 -2.45 -17.86
N GLY A 65 -10.72 -1.91 -16.63
CA GLY A 65 -10.58 -2.66 -15.38
C GLY A 65 -9.13 -2.95 -14.99
N GLU A 66 -8.13 -2.55 -15.78
CA GLU A 66 -6.72 -2.71 -15.38
C GLU A 66 -6.30 -1.60 -14.38
N PRO A 67 -5.54 -1.94 -13.32
CA PRO A 67 -4.92 -0.93 -12.45
C PRO A 67 -4.05 0.03 -13.25
N CYS A 68 -4.23 1.34 -13.06
CA CYS A 68 -3.45 2.35 -13.79
C CYS A 68 -2.92 3.50 -12.92
N ALA A 69 -3.44 3.66 -11.70
CA ALA A 69 -3.04 4.73 -10.81
C ALA A 69 -3.27 4.33 -9.34
N PHE A 70 -2.74 5.14 -8.43
CA PHE A 70 -3.07 5.07 -7.01
C PHE A 70 -3.64 6.39 -6.50
N ILE A 71 -4.50 6.33 -5.49
CA ILE A 71 -4.79 7.48 -4.63
C ILE A 71 -3.92 7.40 -3.39
N ASP A 72 -3.09 8.41 -3.17
CA ASP A 72 -2.38 8.67 -1.91
C ASP A 72 -3.38 9.23 -0.87
N LEU A 73 -3.63 8.47 0.18
CA LEU A 73 -4.60 8.84 1.23
C LEU A 73 -4.07 9.96 2.14
N GLU A 74 -2.75 10.09 2.29
CA GLU A 74 -2.15 11.12 3.14
C GLU A 74 -2.32 12.50 2.49
N HIS A 75 -1.93 12.59 1.22
CA HIS A 75 -1.85 13.86 0.48
C HIS A 75 -3.07 14.15 -0.40
N LEU A 76 -3.97 13.17 -0.59
CA LEU A 76 -5.08 13.25 -1.55
C LEU A 76 -4.59 13.57 -2.97
N GLU A 77 -3.59 12.82 -3.41
CA GLU A 77 -2.99 12.93 -4.74
C GLU A 77 -3.20 11.63 -5.54
N ILE A 78 -3.48 11.78 -6.83
CA ILE A 78 -3.49 10.68 -7.79
C ILE A 78 -2.07 10.53 -8.33
N ARG A 79 -1.57 9.30 -8.22
CA ARG A 79 -0.28 8.84 -8.72
C ARG A 79 -0.54 8.00 -9.96
N ASP A 80 -0.59 8.66 -11.12
CA ASP A 80 -0.99 8.09 -12.40
C ASP A 80 0.21 7.48 -13.14
N TYR A 81 0.05 6.23 -13.57
CA TYR A 81 1.04 5.45 -14.32
C TYR A 81 0.60 5.10 -15.73
N SER A 82 -0.58 5.58 -16.18
CA SER A 82 -1.19 5.25 -17.47
C SER A 82 -0.31 5.56 -18.69
N THR A 83 0.61 6.52 -18.56
CA THR A 83 1.54 6.93 -19.63
C THR A 83 2.88 6.17 -19.60
N GLY A 84 3.07 5.26 -18.64
CA GLY A 84 4.31 4.52 -18.44
C GLY A 84 5.38 5.25 -17.62
N ALA A 85 5.09 6.48 -17.18
CA ALA A 85 5.85 7.23 -16.18
C ALA A 85 4.89 7.78 -15.12
N LEU A 86 5.39 7.97 -13.90
CA LEU A 86 4.60 8.53 -12.82
C LEU A 86 4.29 10.02 -13.09
N ALA A 87 3.01 10.35 -13.14
CA ALA A 87 2.49 11.70 -13.06
C ALA A 87 1.71 11.86 -11.74
N ILE A 88 1.95 12.95 -11.02
CA ILE A 88 1.24 13.24 -9.76
C ILE A 88 0.33 14.44 -9.99
N GLN A 89 -0.93 14.31 -9.58
CA GLN A 89 -1.91 15.38 -9.65
C GLN A 89 -2.85 15.34 -8.43
N PRO A 90 -3.45 16.46 -8.01
CA PRO A 90 -4.45 16.45 -6.95
C PRO A 90 -5.64 15.56 -7.30
N ALA A 91 -6.17 14.82 -6.33
CA ALA A 91 -7.45 14.14 -6.48
C ALA A 91 -8.58 15.17 -6.65
N ASP A 92 -9.51 14.92 -7.58
CA ASP A 92 -10.70 15.75 -7.72
C ASP A 92 -11.74 15.46 -6.62
N THR A 93 -12.88 16.14 -6.68
CA THR A 93 -13.95 16.03 -5.69
C THR A 93 -14.56 14.62 -5.64
N ASP A 94 -14.73 13.96 -6.78
CA ASP A 94 -15.39 12.66 -6.84
C ASP A 94 -14.47 11.59 -6.24
N HIS A 95 -13.18 11.62 -6.59
CA HIS A 95 -12.16 10.78 -5.96
C HIS A 95 -12.13 10.98 -4.44
N LYS A 96 -12.12 12.24 -3.97
CA LYS A 96 -12.09 12.57 -2.54
C LYS A 96 -13.30 12.04 -1.77
N ASN A 97 -14.49 12.12 -2.36
CA ASN A 97 -15.71 11.63 -1.72
C ASN A 97 -15.69 10.11 -1.54
N VAL A 98 -15.19 9.37 -2.54
CA VAL A 98 -15.12 7.91 -2.49
C VAL A 98 -14.13 7.40 -1.44
N VAL A 99 -13.00 8.10 -1.27
CA VAL A 99 -11.92 7.63 -0.37
C VAL A 99 -11.99 8.23 1.03
N GLN A 100 -13.01 9.03 1.35
CA GLN A 100 -13.05 9.81 2.59
C GLN A 100 -12.91 8.92 3.84
N GLU A 101 -13.69 7.85 3.94
CA GLU A 101 -13.65 6.94 5.10
C GLU A 101 -12.28 6.26 5.24
N PHE A 102 -11.74 5.73 4.12
CA PHE A 102 -10.41 5.12 4.09
C PHE A 102 -9.31 6.09 4.50
N ARG A 103 -9.44 7.36 4.11
CA ARG A 103 -8.50 8.40 4.50
C ARG A 103 -8.58 8.73 5.98
N GLU A 104 -9.79 8.88 6.52
CA GLU A 104 -9.97 9.14 7.96
C GLU A 104 -9.35 8.02 8.79
N GLU A 105 -9.60 6.76 8.41
CA GLU A 105 -9.00 5.58 9.02
C GLU A 105 -7.47 5.58 8.90
N TYR A 106 -6.94 5.89 7.70
CA TYR A 106 -5.49 5.99 7.48
C TYR A 106 -4.86 7.05 8.40
N LEU A 107 -5.42 8.26 8.43
CA LEU A 107 -4.89 9.35 9.26
C LEU A 107 -4.95 9.04 10.74
N GLU A 108 -6.01 8.41 11.20
CA GLU A 108 -6.12 7.96 12.59
C GLU A 108 -5.04 6.93 12.92
N SER A 109 -4.79 5.96 12.02
CA SER A 109 -3.76 4.93 12.23
C SER A 109 -2.33 5.47 12.34
N ILE A 110 -2.04 6.61 11.69
CA ILE A 110 -0.71 7.24 11.74
C ILE A 110 -0.62 8.37 12.77
N THR A 111 -1.71 8.67 13.47
CA THR A 111 -1.74 9.72 14.48
C THR A 111 -0.82 9.35 15.65
N GLY A 112 0.07 10.27 16.00
CA GLY A 112 1.03 10.07 17.10
C GLY A 112 2.31 9.30 16.72
N LEU A 113 2.47 8.91 15.45
CA LEU A 113 3.72 8.33 14.96
C LEU A 113 4.66 9.43 14.42
N ASP A 114 5.92 9.41 14.86
CA ASP A 114 6.96 10.36 14.42
C ASP A 114 7.34 10.15 12.95
N SER A 115 7.52 11.24 12.20
CA SER A 115 8.05 11.17 10.83
C SER A 115 9.58 11.24 10.82
N PRO A 116 10.30 10.36 10.09
CA PRO A 116 9.82 9.29 9.22
C PRO A 116 9.34 8.03 9.98
N ARG A 117 8.06 7.66 9.77
CA ARG A 117 7.35 6.64 10.56
C ARG A 117 7.83 5.22 10.28
N PHE A 118 8.13 4.91 9.02
CA PHE A 118 8.52 3.57 8.59
C PHE A 118 9.78 3.07 9.30
N THR A 119 10.74 3.97 9.51
CA THR A 119 12.02 3.66 10.14
C THR A 119 11.95 3.21 11.60
N THR A 120 10.80 3.43 12.26
CA THR A 120 10.57 3.00 13.65
C THR A 120 10.26 1.50 13.76
N GLY A 121 9.87 0.86 12.65
CA GLY A 121 9.35 -0.50 12.65
C GLY A 121 7.94 -0.66 13.20
N LEU A 122 7.32 0.43 13.70
CA LEU A 122 5.95 0.45 14.21
C LEU A 122 4.91 0.67 13.10
N PHE A 123 5.31 1.37 12.04
CA PHE A 123 4.47 1.60 10.87
C PHE A 123 4.75 0.54 9.81
N VAL A 124 3.75 -0.29 9.51
CA VAL A 124 3.82 -1.34 8.48
C VAL A 124 2.91 -0.96 7.31
N PRO A 125 3.44 -0.37 6.23
CA PRO A 125 2.65 -0.04 5.06
C PRO A 125 2.34 -1.29 4.23
N VAL A 126 1.09 -1.38 3.74
CA VAL A 126 0.65 -2.34 2.74
C VAL A 126 0.66 -1.67 1.37
N ILE A 127 1.50 -2.14 0.45
CA ILE A 127 1.78 -1.46 -0.82
C ILE A 127 1.26 -2.31 -2.00
N PRO A 128 0.39 -1.75 -2.87
CA PRO A 128 -0.01 -2.42 -4.11
C PRO A 128 1.17 -2.46 -5.09
N PHE A 129 1.37 -3.60 -5.76
CA PHE A 129 2.49 -3.79 -6.69
C PHE A 129 2.13 -4.68 -7.88
N SER A 130 2.51 -4.25 -9.07
CA SER A 130 2.53 -5.10 -10.26
C SER A 130 3.81 -4.88 -11.06
N SER A 131 4.61 -5.93 -11.20
CA SER A 131 5.80 -5.92 -12.06
C SER A 131 5.43 -5.84 -13.54
N ARG A 132 4.30 -6.43 -13.95
CA ARG A 132 3.79 -6.39 -15.33
C ARG A 132 3.40 -4.97 -15.74
N LEU A 133 2.62 -4.30 -14.89
CA LEU A 133 2.15 -2.93 -15.14
C LEU A 133 3.19 -1.87 -14.77
N ARG A 134 4.25 -2.25 -14.05
CA ARG A 134 5.32 -1.36 -13.55
C ARG A 134 4.81 -0.26 -12.62
N ILE A 135 3.89 -0.63 -11.72
CA ILE A 135 3.30 0.26 -10.71
C ILE A 135 3.62 -0.25 -9.29
N GLY A 136 3.75 0.66 -8.32
CA GLY A 136 4.04 0.33 -6.92
C GLY A 136 5.52 0.32 -6.53
N ALA A 137 6.42 0.27 -7.52
CA ALA A 137 7.86 0.20 -7.27
C ALA A 137 8.40 1.51 -6.68
N ILE A 138 7.88 2.66 -7.11
CA ILE A 138 8.31 3.97 -6.61
C ILE A 138 7.88 4.13 -5.15
N GLU A 139 6.63 3.78 -4.83
CA GLU A 139 6.08 3.84 -3.48
C GLU A 139 6.89 2.97 -2.51
N LEU A 140 7.18 1.72 -2.90
CA LEU A 140 7.99 0.82 -2.11
C LEU A 140 9.41 1.38 -1.90
N ASN A 141 10.05 1.86 -2.97
CA ASN A 141 11.40 2.40 -2.90
C ASN A 141 11.50 3.66 -2.03
N ASN A 142 10.47 4.50 -1.98
CA ASN A 142 10.43 5.66 -1.09
C ASN A 142 10.57 5.23 0.37
N TYR A 143 9.82 4.21 0.80
CA TYR A 143 9.95 3.66 2.16
C TYR A 143 11.33 3.02 2.41
N LEU A 144 11.85 2.26 1.45
CA LEU A 144 13.17 1.62 1.59
C LEU A 144 14.30 2.66 1.69
N ALA A 145 14.20 3.79 0.98
CA ALA A 145 15.18 4.87 1.03
C ALA A 145 15.31 5.48 2.43
N GLU A 146 14.20 5.58 3.19
CA GLU A 146 14.21 6.10 4.56
C GLU A 146 15.12 5.29 5.52
N VAL A 147 15.36 4.01 5.20
CA VAL A 147 16.18 3.10 6.01
C VAL A 147 17.63 3.07 5.52
N ILE A 148 17.85 3.12 4.21
CA ILE A 148 19.17 2.97 3.58
C ILE A 148 20.00 4.26 3.69
N GLU A 149 19.37 5.43 3.61
CA GLU A 149 20.06 6.73 3.61
C GLU A 149 20.45 7.22 5.03
N ARG A 150 20.69 6.28 5.96
CA ARG A 150 21.09 6.56 7.35
C ARG A 150 22.57 6.33 7.62
#